data_AF-A0A7V4Q7C2-F1
#
_entry.id   AF-A0A7V4Q7C2-F1
#
_cell.length_a   1.000
_cell.length_b   1.000
_cell.length_c   1.000
_cell.angle_alpha   90.00
_cell.angle_beta   90.00
_cell.angle_gamma   90.00
#
_symmetry.space_group_name_H-M   'P 1'
#
loop_
_entity.id
_entity.type
_entity.pdbx_description
1 polymer ?
#
loop_
_entity_poly.entity_id
_entity_poly.type
_entity_poly.pdbx_seq_one_letter_code
_entity_poly.pdbx_strand_id
1 'polypeptide(L)'
;IEELRLKDGIMYACQKKRIPYVLAGSIRDDGPLPEVLADAYQAQDAMRVHARKATTVIALATQLHSIAFGNMVPSYIVEASGGVRPVFFYVVDMNEFCVDKLANRGSAQAVAILTNAQDFVVNIWNNLRE
;
A
#
# COMPACT_ATOMS: atom_id res chain seq x y z
N ILE A 1 -13.67 12.11 -12.75
CA ILE A 1 -14.68 11.02 -12.83
C ILE A 1 -15.78 11.35 -13.81
N GLU A 2 -16.47 12.49 -13.65
CA GLU A 2 -17.58 12.88 -14.54
C GLU A 2 -17.10 13.17 -15.96
N GLU A 3 -16.01 13.92 -16.11
CA GLU A 3 -15.42 14.26 -17.41
C GLU A 3 -15.00 13.01 -18.20
N LEU A 4 -14.31 12.08 -17.53
CA LEU A 4 -13.89 10.79 -18.10
C LEU A 4 -15.02 9.73 -18.11
N ARG A 5 -16.23 10.08 -17.65
CA ARG A 5 -17.41 9.20 -17.55
C ARG A 5 -17.13 7.85 -16.87
N LEU A 6 -16.25 7.84 -15.87
CA LEU A 6 -15.91 6.65 -15.09
C LEU A 6 -17.10 6.23 -14.21
N LYS A 7 -17.48 4.96 -14.26
CA LYS A 7 -18.64 4.43 -13.53
C LYS A 7 -18.29 3.42 -12.43
N ASP A 8 -17.09 2.85 -12.48
CA ASP A 8 -16.61 1.81 -11.57
C ASP A 8 -15.06 1.81 -11.51
N GLY A 9 -14.51 0.83 -10.78
CA GLY A 9 -13.06 0.65 -10.58
C GLY A 9 -12.51 1.27 -9.29
N ILE A 10 -11.22 1.00 -9.03
CA ILE A 10 -10.55 1.36 -7.77
C ILE A 10 -10.51 2.88 -7.58
N MET A 11 -10.05 3.63 -8.60
CA MET A 11 -9.96 5.09 -8.51
C MET A 11 -11.33 5.76 -8.35
N TYR A 12 -12.36 5.24 -9.04
CA TYR A 12 -13.74 5.68 -8.85
C TYR A 12 -14.21 5.46 -7.41
N ALA A 13 -13.99 4.26 -6.87
CA ALA A 13 -14.37 3.91 -5.50
C ALA A 13 -13.63 4.77 -4.47
N CYS A 14 -12.32 4.99 -4.64
CA CYS A 14 -11.52 5.86 -3.77
C CYS A 14 -12.10 7.26 -3.73
N GLN A 15 -12.39 7.88 -4.88
CA GLN A 15 -12.95 9.22 -4.88
C GLN A 15 -14.37 9.28 -4.31
N LYS A 16 -15.25 8.36 -4.70
CA LYS A 16 -16.63 8.32 -4.20
C LYS A 16 -16.69 8.17 -2.67
N LYS A 17 -15.78 7.37 -2.10
CA LYS A 17 -15.67 7.12 -0.66
C LYS A 17 -14.69 8.05 0.05
N ARG A 18 -14.10 9.03 -0.64
CA ARG A 18 -13.08 9.96 -0.12
C ARG A 18 -11.90 9.25 0.55
N ILE A 19 -11.47 8.13 -0.02
CA ILE A 19 -10.28 7.40 0.40
C ILE A 19 -9.06 8.12 -0.19
N PRO A 20 -8.12 8.60 0.64
CA PRO A 20 -6.92 9.23 0.14
C PRO A 20 -6.04 8.21 -0.57
N TYR A 21 -5.38 8.65 -1.64
CA TYR A 21 -4.43 7.86 -2.41
C TYR A 21 -3.22 8.72 -2.77
N VAL A 22 -2.08 8.07 -2.95
CA VAL A 22 -0.84 8.70 -3.44
C VAL A 22 -0.40 7.93 -4.67
N LEU A 23 -0.28 8.62 -5.80
CA LEU A 23 0.23 8.05 -7.04
C LEU A 23 1.68 8.52 -7.21
N ALA A 24 2.64 7.66 -6.85
CA ALA A 24 4.05 7.95 -7.01
C ALA A 24 4.49 7.64 -8.45
N GLY A 25 5.14 8.60 -9.10
CA GLY A 25 5.60 8.44 -10.47
C GLY A 25 6.79 7.49 -10.60
N SER A 26 6.98 6.97 -11.80
CA SER A 26 8.10 6.13 -12.20
C SER A 26 8.67 6.58 -13.54
N ILE A 27 9.94 6.27 -13.80
CA ILE A 27 10.60 6.51 -15.09
C ILE A 27 9.95 5.75 -16.27
N ARG A 28 9.00 4.86 -15.99
CA ARG A 28 8.28 4.03 -16.96
C ARG A 28 6.86 4.56 -17.24
N ASP A 29 6.49 5.69 -16.65
CA ASP A 29 5.14 6.22 -16.79
C ASP A 29 4.92 6.81 -18.18
N ASP A 30 3.83 6.40 -18.82
CA ASP A 30 3.37 6.97 -20.08
C ASP A 30 2.42 8.14 -19.79
N GLY A 31 2.89 9.37 -20.05
CA GLY A 31 2.09 10.61 -19.98
C GLY A 31 1.19 10.68 -18.73
N PRO A 32 1.75 10.53 -17.52
CA PRO A 32 1.01 10.11 -16.33
C PRO A 32 -0.21 10.98 -16.04
N LEU A 33 -1.19 10.40 -15.35
CA LEU A 33 -2.36 11.14 -14.89
C LEU A 33 -1.92 12.42 -14.15
N PRO A 34 -2.66 13.54 -14.27
CA PRO A 34 -2.28 14.81 -13.65
C PRO A 34 -2.02 14.73 -12.13
N GLU A 35 -2.64 13.77 -11.45
CA GLU A 35 -2.49 13.54 -10.01
C GLU A 35 -1.21 12.79 -9.60
N VAL A 36 -0.42 12.32 -10.57
CA VAL A 36 0.83 11.58 -10.30
C VAL A 36 1.92 12.54 -9.82
N LEU A 37 2.53 12.19 -8.70
CA LEU A 37 3.69 12.88 -8.14
C LEU A 37 4.96 12.36 -8.84
N ALA A 38 5.41 13.08 -9.88
CA ALA A 38 6.62 12.73 -10.63
C ALA A 38 7.91 12.89 -9.80
N ASP A 39 7.92 13.80 -8.81
CA ASP A 39 9.02 13.96 -7.88
C ASP A 39 8.99 12.85 -6.80
N ALA A 40 10.01 12.00 -6.81
CA ALA A 40 10.12 10.87 -5.92
C ALA A 40 10.19 11.26 -4.43
N TYR A 41 10.77 12.42 -4.10
CA TYR A 41 10.84 12.91 -2.72
C TYR A 41 9.49 13.44 -2.27
N GLN A 42 8.78 14.18 -3.11
CA GLN A 42 7.41 14.61 -2.81
C GLN A 42 6.47 13.42 -2.65
N ALA A 43 6.59 12.41 -3.52
CA ALA A 43 5.84 11.17 -3.40
C ALA A 43 6.14 10.44 -2.08
N GLN A 44 7.42 10.36 -1.69
CA GLN A 44 7.83 9.79 -0.41
C GLN A 44 7.26 10.56 0.78
N ASP A 45 7.31 11.88 0.77
CA ASP A 45 6.76 12.72 1.83
C ASP A 45 5.24 12.54 1.96
N ALA A 46 4.52 12.49 0.83
CA ALA A 46 3.09 12.21 0.81
C ALA A 46 2.78 10.81 1.37
N MET A 47 3.52 9.78 0.95
CA MET A 47 3.38 8.41 1.49
C MET A 47 3.65 8.36 3.00
N ARG A 48 4.63 9.10 3.50
CA ARG A 48 5.03 9.09 4.92
C ARG A 48 3.92 9.57 5.86
N VAL A 49 3.06 10.49 5.41
CA VAL A 49 1.88 10.95 6.17
C VAL A 49 0.94 9.78 6.50
N HIS A 50 0.81 8.83 5.57
CA HIS A 50 -0.01 7.63 5.75
C HIS A 50 0.74 6.54 6.51
N ALA A 51 2.02 6.30 6.19
CA ALA A 51 2.84 5.26 6.82
C ALA A 51 2.91 5.42 8.35
N ARG A 52 3.03 6.64 8.86
CA ARG A 52 3.11 6.93 10.31
C ARG A 52 1.83 6.59 11.09
N LYS A 53 0.69 6.46 10.41
CA LYS A 53 -0.62 6.18 11.01
C LYS A 53 -1.11 4.76 10.72
N ALA A 54 -0.39 4.03 9.87
CA ALA A 54 -0.78 2.69 9.45
C ALA A 54 -0.68 1.72 10.64
N THR A 55 -1.75 0.95 10.84
CA THR A 55 -1.79 -0.12 11.85
C THR A 55 -1.65 -1.50 11.21
N THR A 56 -2.00 -1.57 9.92
CA THR A 56 -1.88 -2.73 9.04
C THR A 56 -1.56 -2.22 7.63
N VAL A 57 -0.63 -2.87 6.96
CA VAL A 57 -0.27 -2.62 5.56
C VAL A 57 -0.48 -3.91 4.77
N ILE A 58 -1.16 -3.84 3.64
CA ILE A 58 -1.29 -4.95 2.70
C ILE A 58 -0.68 -4.49 1.39
N ALA A 59 0.46 -5.05 1.03
CA ALA A 59 1.16 -4.74 -0.20
C ALA A 59 0.89 -5.82 -1.25
N LEU A 60 0.34 -5.41 -2.39
CA LEU A 60 -0.21 -6.31 -3.41
C LEU A 60 0.65 -6.25 -4.68
N ALA A 61 1.45 -7.31 -4.92
CA ALA A 61 2.24 -7.55 -6.13
C ALA A 61 3.04 -6.33 -6.65
N THR A 62 3.70 -5.59 -5.76
CA THR A 62 4.44 -4.39 -6.13
C THR A 62 5.73 -4.22 -5.33
N GLN A 63 6.85 -4.63 -5.90
CA GLN A 63 8.09 -4.69 -5.14
C GLN A 63 8.61 -3.32 -4.71
N LEU A 64 8.68 -2.38 -5.67
CA LEU A 64 9.25 -1.05 -5.44
C LEU A 64 8.46 -0.28 -4.38
N HIS A 65 7.14 -0.25 -4.51
CA HIS A 65 6.27 0.46 -3.56
C HIS A 65 6.22 -0.24 -2.20
N SER A 66 6.21 -1.58 -2.15
CA SER A 66 6.24 -2.32 -0.88
C SER A 66 7.48 -1.98 -0.07
N ILE A 67 8.65 -2.01 -0.71
CA ILE A 67 9.93 -1.72 -0.05
C ILE A 67 9.99 -0.24 0.33
N ALA A 68 9.61 0.67 -0.57
CA ALA A 68 9.60 2.10 -0.28
C ALA A 68 8.70 2.44 0.92
N PHE A 69 7.47 1.94 0.92
CA PHE A 69 6.51 2.16 1.99
C PHE A 69 6.95 1.50 3.31
N GLY A 70 7.44 0.27 3.26
CA GLY A 70 7.96 -0.45 4.43
C GLY A 70 9.11 0.27 5.14
N ASN A 71 10.00 0.95 4.41
CA ASN A 71 11.06 1.76 5.03
C ASN A 71 10.53 2.97 5.83
N MET A 72 9.27 3.39 5.59
CA MET A 72 8.64 4.53 6.26
C MET A 72 7.69 4.11 7.39
N VAL A 73 7.31 2.84 7.43
CA VAL A 73 6.35 2.30 8.39
C VAL A 73 7.06 1.98 9.72
N PRO A 74 6.56 2.46 10.86
CA PRO A 74 7.11 2.08 12.16
C PRO A 74 6.75 0.63 12.49
N SER A 75 7.54 -0.04 13.33
CA SER A 75 7.27 -1.43 13.75
C SER A 75 6.13 -1.55 14.77
N TYR A 76 5.78 -0.45 15.42
CA TYR A 76 4.66 -0.37 16.35
C TYR A 76 4.11 1.07 16.37
N ILE A 77 2.89 1.22 16.87
CA ILE A 77 2.29 2.50 17.20
C ILE A 77 1.98 2.53 18.70
N VAL A 78 2.05 3.73 19.27
CA VAL A 78 1.55 4.00 20.62
C VAL A 78 0.15 4.58 20.46
N GLU A 79 -0.85 3.85 20.94
CA GLU A 79 -2.24 4.29 20.94
C GLU A 79 -2.43 5.46 21.90
N ALA A 80 -3.50 6.25 21.70
CA ALA A 80 -3.81 7.37 22.60
C ALA A 80 -4.06 6.93 24.06
N SER A 81 -4.43 5.66 24.27
CA SER A 81 -4.59 5.02 25.57
C SER A 81 -3.25 4.67 26.25
N GLY A 82 -2.11 4.84 25.57
CA GLY A 82 -0.79 4.43 26.02
C GLY A 82 -0.41 2.98 25.67
N GLY A 83 -1.32 2.23 25.02
CA GLY A 83 -1.05 0.86 24.56
C GLY A 83 -0.04 0.82 23.41
N VAL A 84 0.84 -0.19 23.40
CA VAL A 84 1.75 -0.43 22.28
C VAL A 84 1.15 -1.52 21.39
N ARG A 85 0.93 -1.20 20.11
CA ARG A 85 0.38 -2.12 19.12
C ARG A 85 1.39 -2.35 17.99
N PRO A 86 1.73 -3.61 17.66
CA PRO A 86 2.48 -3.97 16.46
C PRO A 86 1.84 -3.45 15.16
N VAL A 87 2.65 -3.04 14.19
CA VAL A 87 2.16 -2.74 12.83
C VAL A 87 2.31 -3.99 11.97
N PHE A 88 1.18 -4.55 11.53
CA PHE A 88 1.19 -5.74 10.69
C PHE A 88 1.48 -5.37 9.24
N PHE A 89 2.47 -6.01 8.63
CA PHE A 89 2.80 -5.78 7.22
C PHE A 89 2.65 -7.08 6.45
N TYR A 90 1.64 -7.19 5.59
CA TYR A 90 1.42 -8.35 4.74
C TYR A 90 1.89 -8.06 3.33
N VAL A 91 2.73 -8.93 2.78
CA VAL A 91 3.19 -8.86 1.40
C VAL A 91 2.58 -10.01 0.64
N VAL A 92 1.71 -9.69 -0.32
CA VAL A 92 1.07 -10.65 -1.21
C VAL A 92 1.76 -10.58 -2.55
N ASP A 93 2.57 -11.58 -2.86
CA ASP A 93 3.32 -11.67 -4.11
C ASP A 93 3.55 -13.14 -4.45
N MET A 94 3.82 -13.45 -5.72
CA MET A 94 4.19 -14.80 -6.14
C MET A 94 5.63 -15.17 -5.72
N ASN A 95 6.44 -14.18 -5.35
CA ASN A 95 7.84 -14.35 -4.95
C ASN A 95 8.10 -13.77 -3.55
N GLU A 96 8.89 -14.48 -2.74
CA GLU A 96 9.34 -14.07 -1.40
C GLU A 96 10.30 -12.87 -1.41
N PHE A 97 10.87 -12.49 -2.57
CA PHE A 97 11.94 -11.49 -2.68
C PHE A 97 11.64 -10.17 -1.94
N CYS A 98 10.41 -9.67 -1.99
CA CYS A 98 10.04 -8.44 -1.28
C CYS A 98 10.11 -8.59 0.24
N VAL A 99 9.67 -9.74 0.74
CA VAL A 99 9.64 -10.04 2.17
C VAL A 99 11.07 -10.15 2.68
N ASP A 100 11.95 -10.84 1.96
CA ASP A 100 13.36 -10.93 2.32
C ASP A 100 14.01 -9.55 2.43
N LYS A 101 13.70 -8.63 1.50
CA LYS A 101 14.24 -7.26 1.56
C LYS A 101 13.69 -6.45 2.71
N LEU A 102 12.44 -6.67 3.12
CA LEU A 102 11.81 -5.99 4.25
C LEU A 102 12.28 -6.56 5.59
N ALA A 103 12.39 -7.89 5.71
CA ALA A 103 12.88 -8.59 6.89
C ALA A 103 14.28 -8.13 7.29
N ASN A 104 15.16 -7.93 6.29
CA ASN A 104 16.52 -7.44 6.51
C ASN A 104 16.63 -5.96 6.91
N ARG A 105 15.51 -5.21 6.94
CA ARG A 105 15.50 -3.74 7.20
C ARG A 105 14.80 -3.34 8.50
N GLY A 106 14.64 -4.28 9.43
CA GLY A 106 14.03 -4.02 10.74
C GLY A 106 12.51 -4.02 10.76
N SER A 107 11.86 -4.28 9.61
CA SER A 107 10.44 -4.61 9.53
C SER A 107 10.20 -6.06 9.96
N ALA A 108 10.56 -6.40 11.21
CA ALA A 108 10.51 -7.75 11.80
C ALA A 108 9.10 -8.38 11.86
N GLN A 109 8.10 -7.77 11.22
CA GLN A 109 6.70 -8.17 11.20
C GLN A 109 6.12 -8.24 9.78
N ALA A 110 6.98 -8.22 8.75
CA ALA A 110 6.57 -8.49 7.38
C ALA A 110 6.25 -9.98 7.21
N VAL A 111 5.00 -10.30 6.88
CA VAL A 111 4.50 -11.66 6.64
C VAL A 111 4.24 -11.85 5.16
N ALA A 112 4.86 -12.87 4.58
CA ALA A 112 4.63 -13.27 3.19
C ALA A 112 3.30 -14.04 3.07
N ILE A 113 2.52 -13.72 2.05
CA ILE A 113 1.40 -14.53 1.57
C ILE A 113 1.69 -14.86 0.11
N LEU A 114 2.22 -16.06 -0.13
CA LEU A 114 2.69 -16.47 -1.44
C LEU A 114 1.53 -16.98 -2.30
N THR A 115 1.01 -16.09 -3.12
CA THR A 115 -0.13 -16.38 -4.00
C THR A 115 -0.24 -15.32 -5.09
N ASN A 116 -1.10 -15.60 -6.06
CA ASN A 116 -1.51 -14.60 -7.04
C ASN A 116 -2.32 -13.50 -6.34
N ALA A 117 -2.01 -12.23 -6.60
CA ALA A 117 -2.74 -11.10 -6.04
C ALA A 117 -4.24 -11.13 -6.38
N GLN A 118 -4.60 -11.61 -7.58
CA GLN A 118 -6.00 -11.79 -7.97
C GLN A 118 -6.70 -12.82 -7.08
N ASP A 119 -6.10 -14.00 -6.90
CA ASP A 119 -6.68 -15.06 -6.06
C ASP A 119 -6.83 -14.60 -4.62
N PHE A 120 -5.84 -13.87 -4.10
CA PHE A 120 -5.93 -13.24 -2.78
C PHE A 120 -7.13 -12.30 -2.69
N VAL A 121 -7.24 -11.32 -3.61
CA VAL A 121 -8.32 -10.32 -3.58
C VAL A 121 -9.70 -10.97 -3.74
N VAL A 122 -9.84 -11.96 -4.61
CA VAL A 122 -11.11 -12.70 -4.81
C VAL A 122 -11.48 -13.48 -3.55
N ASN A 123 -10.53 -14.18 -2.92
CA ASN A 123 -10.80 -14.92 -1.70
C ASN A 123 -11.18 -13.99 -0.54
N ILE A 124 -10.48 -12.86 -0.39
CA ILE A 124 -10.83 -11.84 0.61
C ILE A 124 -12.23 -11.29 0.35
N TRP A 125 -12.57 -10.99 -0.91
CA TRP A 125 -13.91 -10.53 -1.27
C TRP A 125 -14.99 -11.54 -0.90
N ASN A 126 -14.80 -12.83 -1.22
CA ASN A 126 -15.78 -13.87 -0.92
C ASN A 126 -15.99 -14.09 0.58
N ASN A 127 -14.97 -13.85 1.41
CA ASN A 127 -15.05 -14.07 2.86
C ASN A 127 -15.41 -12.80 3.65
N LEU A 128 -15.33 -11.61 3.04
CA LEU A 128 -15.72 -10.34 3.65
C LEU A 128 -17.04 -9.77 3.10
N ARG A 129 -17.62 -10.36 2.06
CA ARG A 129 -18.97 -10.00 1.60
C ARG A 129 -19.98 -10.49 2.64
N GLU A 130 -20.52 -9.55 3.41
CA GLU A 130 -21.81 -9.71 4.08
C GLU A 130 -22.94 -9.89 3.07
#